data_AF-A7RUI4-F1
#
_entry.id   AF-A7RUI4-F1
#
_cell.length_a   1.000
_cell.length_b   1.000
_cell.length_c   1.000
_cell.angle_alpha   90.00
_cell.angle_beta   90.00
_cell.angle_gamma   90.00
#
_symmetry.space_group_name_H-M   'P 1'
#
loop_
_entity.id
_entity.type
_entity.pdbx_description
1 polymer ?
#
loop_
_entity_poly.entity_id
_entity_poly.type
_entity_poly.pdbx_seq_one_letter_code
_entity_poly.pdbx_strand_id
1 'polypeptide(L)'
;MGGRRTNFKIINIPRSGVKPADKLVGIQKSTAQPLHAPSAAPFPENKASFTQKLFEHPKSQAIVDECKRTKFMRGMAEGTLLADLYGGYMVQDAAYCYHAVPAYELAADKLQSEFPEFSLLYRRQSGSFQKYNQDFVNTWRIKGADSIVLGEAAKTYVKYESAISQSQPRKLCIAMLPCQMLWPKLANDMGREVREGNPYKPWFDENKSDHPSHLERFIDYFLRDEKVRDYLDEFLEGMTNELNFFRDACGEELYYYTKEFQM
;
A
#
# COMPACT_ATOMS: atom_id res chain seq x y z
N MET A 1 2.16 15.66 66.08
CA MET A 1 1.73 15.08 64.79
C MET A 1 1.38 16.22 63.84
N GLY A 2 2.32 16.64 63.00
CA GLY A 2 2.16 17.76 62.07
C GLY A 2 2.11 17.26 60.63
N GLY A 3 0.95 17.38 59.99
CA GLY A 3 0.76 17.05 58.58
C GLY A 3 0.93 18.28 57.70
N ARG A 4 1.95 18.29 56.83
CA ARG A 4 2.12 19.30 55.77
C ARG A 4 1.05 19.08 54.69
N ARG A 5 0.18 20.07 54.47
CA ARG A 5 -0.62 20.17 53.24
C ARG A 5 0.22 20.85 52.17
N THR A 6 0.54 20.13 51.10
CA THR A 6 1.14 20.70 49.89
C THR A 6 0.03 21.31 49.03
N ASN A 7 0.05 22.64 48.88
CA ASN A 7 -0.80 23.37 47.95
C ASN A 7 -0.31 23.14 46.52
N PHE A 8 -1.06 22.38 45.71
CA PHE A 8 -0.84 22.36 44.26
C PHE A 8 -1.43 23.62 43.64
N LYS A 9 -0.55 24.47 43.11
CA LYS A 9 -0.92 25.63 42.27
C LYS A 9 -1.26 25.09 40.88
N ILE A 10 -2.53 25.16 40.48
CA ILE A 10 -2.93 24.91 39.08
C ILE A 10 -2.38 26.07 38.26
N ILE A 11 -1.35 25.80 37.47
CA ILE A 11 -0.82 26.75 36.49
C ILE A 11 -1.74 26.69 35.27
N ASN A 12 -2.50 27.75 35.04
CA ASN A 12 -3.24 27.95 33.79
C ASN A 12 -2.22 28.11 32.66
N ILE A 13 -2.04 27.06 31.85
CA ILE A 13 -1.31 27.16 30.59
C ILE A 13 -2.27 27.73 29.55
N PRO A 14 -1.95 28.86 28.89
CA PRO A 14 -2.82 29.42 27.87
C PRO A 14 -2.97 28.43 26.72
N ARG A 15 -4.21 28.19 26.29
CA ARG A 15 -4.53 27.47 25.04
C ARG A 15 -3.94 28.26 23.88
N SER A 16 -2.70 27.97 23.50
CA SER A 16 -2.18 28.34 22.20
C SER A 16 -2.99 27.60 21.13
N GLY A 17 -3.42 28.33 20.12
CA GLY A 17 -4.28 27.83 19.04
C GLY A 17 -3.64 26.67 18.30
N VAL A 18 -4.00 25.45 18.69
CA VAL A 18 -3.84 24.26 17.85
C VAL A 18 -4.88 24.39 16.75
N LYS A 19 -4.43 24.81 15.56
CA LYS A 19 -5.22 24.66 14.34
C LYS A 19 -5.58 23.18 14.20
N PRO A 20 -6.79 22.84 13.72
CA PRO A 20 -7.16 21.46 13.42
C PRO A 20 -6.08 20.79 12.57
N ALA A 21 -5.90 19.49 12.77
CA ALA A 21 -4.92 18.67 12.08
C ALA A 21 -5.26 18.56 10.58
N ASP A 22 -4.96 19.60 9.80
CA ASP A 22 -5.20 19.68 8.35
C ASP A 22 -4.21 18.83 7.52
N LYS A 23 -3.52 17.87 8.16
CA LYS A 23 -2.60 16.95 7.48
C LYS A 23 -2.67 15.58 8.17
N LEU A 24 -3.77 14.87 8.00
CA LEU A 24 -3.66 13.41 7.90
C LEU A 24 -2.91 13.16 6.60
N VAL A 25 -1.59 13.01 6.71
CA VAL A 25 -0.69 12.73 5.60
C VAL A 25 -1.12 11.37 5.05
N GLY A 26 -1.92 11.39 3.99
CA GLY A 26 -2.02 10.26 3.08
C GLY A 26 -0.62 9.98 2.54
N ILE A 27 -0.39 8.71 2.25
CA ILE A 27 0.88 8.17 1.79
C ILE A 27 1.42 9.10 0.69
N GLN A 28 2.56 9.75 0.97
CA GLN A 28 3.26 10.47 -0.08
C GLN A 28 3.58 9.45 -1.16
N LYS A 29 2.84 9.50 -2.28
CA LYS A 29 3.24 8.87 -3.53
C LYS A 29 4.72 9.16 -3.69
N SER A 30 5.53 8.11 -3.74
CA SER A 30 6.96 8.22 -4.02
C SER A 30 7.16 9.19 -5.18
N THR A 31 7.71 10.37 -4.90
CA THR A 31 8.02 11.38 -5.91
C THR A 31 9.35 11.10 -6.60
N ALA A 32 9.80 9.84 -6.63
CA ALA A 32 11.01 9.45 -7.35
C ALA A 32 10.89 9.87 -8.82
N GLN A 33 11.72 10.85 -9.22
CA GLN A 33 11.84 11.35 -10.60
C GLN A 33 11.86 10.20 -11.59
N PRO A 34 11.09 10.24 -12.69
CA PRO A 34 10.94 9.12 -13.61
C PRO A 34 12.32 8.60 -14.03
N LEU A 35 12.50 7.28 -13.96
CA LEU A 35 13.42 6.65 -14.90
C LEU A 35 12.97 7.13 -16.28
N HIS A 36 13.91 7.53 -17.14
CA HIS A 36 13.62 7.56 -18.56
C HIS A 36 13.23 6.13 -18.94
N ALA A 37 11.94 5.79 -18.82
CA ALA A 37 11.34 4.84 -19.72
C ALA A 37 11.80 5.32 -21.10
N PRO A 38 12.43 4.48 -21.93
CA PRO A 38 12.65 4.87 -23.31
C PRO A 38 11.31 5.40 -23.81
N SER A 39 11.30 6.61 -24.37
CA SER A 39 10.11 7.29 -24.90
C SER A 39 9.17 6.26 -25.50
N ALA A 40 8.18 5.82 -24.72
CA ALA A 40 7.45 4.63 -25.07
C ALA A 40 6.65 5.01 -26.32
N ALA A 41 6.88 4.28 -27.41
CA ALA A 41 5.96 4.34 -28.53
C ALA A 41 4.55 4.17 -27.96
N PRO A 42 3.57 5.00 -28.39
CA PRO A 42 2.23 4.96 -27.83
C PRO A 42 1.74 3.52 -27.84
N PHE A 43 1.29 3.05 -26.67
CA PHE A 43 0.62 1.76 -26.58
C PHE A 43 -0.54 1.77 -27.58
N PRO A 44 -0.70 0.74 -28.42
CA PRO A 44 -1.80 0.71 -29.37
C PRO A 44 -3.12 0.79 -28.59
N GLU A 45 -3.88 1.87 -28.82
CA GLU A 45 -5.04 2.33 -28.04
C GLU A 45 -6.22 1.32 -27.93
N ASN A 46 -6.08 0.09 -28.45
CA ASN A 46 -7.18 -0.85 -28.63
C ASN A 46 -6.95 -2.28 -28.08
N LYS A 47 -5.91 -2.53 -27.27
CA LYS A 47 -5.78 -3.82 -26.54
C LYS A 47 -5.36 -3.58 -25.09
N ALA A 48 -6.04 -4.25 -24.16
CA ALA A 48 -5.66 -4.25 -22.75
C ALA A 48 -4.20 -4.67 -22.58
N SER A 49 -3.46 -3.92 -21.76
CA SER A 49 -2.06 -4.18 -21.44
C SER A 49 -1.90 -5.45 -20.60
N PHE A 50 -0.66 -5.87 -20.34
CA PHE A 50 -0.40 -7.08 -19.55
C PHE A 50 -0.94 -6.93 -18.13
N THR A 51 -0.67 -5.79 -17.49
CA THR A 51 -1.15 -5.47 -16.14
C THR A 51 -2.66 -5.30 -16.09
N GLN A 52 -3.27 -4.66 -17.11
CA GLN A 52 -4.72 -4.55 -17.20
C GLN A 52 -5.38 -5.93 -17.31
N LYS A 53 -4.81 -6.88 -18.09
CA LYS A 53 -5.34 -8.25 -18.13
C LYS A 53 -5.25 -8.99 -16.80
N LEU A 54 -4.19 -8.77 -16.01
CA LEU A 54 -4.10 -9.31 -14.64
C LEU A 54 -5.20 -8.73 -13.74
N PHE A 55 -5.40 -7.42 -13.82
CA PHE A 55 -6.36 -6.71 -12.98
C PHE A 55 -7.81 -6.97 -13.36
N GLU A 56 -8.14 -7.01 -14.65
CA GLU A 56 -9.48 -7.29 -15.19
C GLU A 56 -9.86 -8.77 -15.07
N HIS A 57 -8.92 -9.65 -14.71
CA HIS A 57 -9.22 -11.07 -14.51
C HIS A 57 -10.38 -11.23 -13.50
N PRO A 58 -11.36 -12.12 -13.74
CA PRO A 58 -12.55 -12.24 -12.88
C PRO A 58 -12.24 -12.45 -11.39
N LYS A 59 -11.21 -13.24 -11.07
CA LYS A 59 -10.75 -13.44 -9.69
C LYS A 59 -10.21 -12.15 -9.05
N SER A 60 -9.50 -11.33 -9.81
CA SER A 60 -8.99 -10.04 -9.34
C SER A 60 -10.14 -9.07 -9.07
N GLN A 61 -11.13 -9.01 -9.96
CA GLN A 61 -12.32 -8.18 -9.78
C GLN A 61 -13.19 -8.63 -8.60
N ALA A 62 -13.28 -9.95 -8.34
CA ALA A 62 -13.94 -10.46 -7.15
C ALA A 62 -13.27 -9.92 -5.86
N ILE A 63 -11.94 -9.89 -5.81
CA ILE A 63 -11.20 -9.30 -4.68
C ILE A 63 -11.44 -7.79 -4.58
N VAL A 64 -11.44 -7.05 -5.70
CA VAL A 64 -11.78 -5.61 -5.71
C VAL A 64 -13.15 -5.37 -5.08
N ASP A 65 -14.13 -6.20 -5.43
CA ASP A 65 -15.49 -6.08 -4.89
C ASP A 65 -15.56 -6.44 -3.40
N GLU A 66 -14.77 -7.40 -2.93
CA GLU A 66 -14.61 -7.66 -1.50
C GLU A 66 -13.95 -6.49 -0.76
N CYS A 67 -12.92 -5.86 -1.34
CA CYS A 67 -12.26 -4.69 -0.75
C CYS A 67 -13.27 -3.56 -0.50
N LYS A 68 -14.15 -3.27 -1.47
CA LYS A 68 -15.22 -2.26 -1.34
C LYS A 68 -16.22 -2.56 -0.22
N ARG A 69 -16.39 -3.84 0.13
CA ARG A 69 -17.32 -4.30 1.17
C ARG A 69 -16.72 -4.34 2.58
N THR A 70 -15.39 -4.24 2.71
CA THR A 70 -14.74 -4.22 4.03
C THR A 70 -15.28 -3.10 4.90
N LYS A 71 -15.33 -3.34 6.22
CA LYS A 71 -15.73 -2.32 7.20
C LYS A 71 -14.82 -1.10 7.14
N PHE A 72 -13.54 -1.31 6.84
CA PHE A 72 -12.57 -0.23 6.69
C PHE A 72 -12.95 0.70 5.53
N MET A 73 -13.09 0.17 4.31
CA MET A 73 -13.40 0.97 3.12
C MET A 73 -14.78 1.64 3.20
N ARG A 74 -15.81 0.90 3.66
CA ARG A 74 -17.15 1.47 3.86
C ARG A 74 -17.15 2.55 4.94
N GLY A 75 -16.49 2.29 6.07
CA GLY A 75 -16.35 3.26 7.15
C GLY A 75 -15.63 4.53 6.70
N MET A 76 -14.58 4.42 5.89
CA MET A 76 -13.91 5.59 5.30
C MET A 76 -14.85 6.34 4.37
N ALA A 77 -15.55 5.66 3.46
CA ALA A 77 -16.42 6.31 2.49
C ALA A 77 -17.62 7.03 3.13
N GLU A 78 -18.18 6.46 4.20
CA GLU A 78 -19.31 7.01 4.96
C GLU A 78 -18.86 8.10 5.97
N GLY A 79 -17.57 8.13 6.30
CA GLY A 79 -17.01 9.05 7.29
C GLY A 79 -17.27 8.62 8.73
N THR A 80 -17.47 7.31 8.93
CA THR A 80 -17.85 6.69 10.21
C THR A 80 -16.76 5.81 10.80
N LEU A 81 -15.69 5.53 10.04
CA LEU A 81 -14.52 4.79 10.56
C LEU A 81 -13.97 5.50 11.79
N LEU A 82 -13.64 4.73 12.83
CA LEU A 82 -13.03 5.28 14.03
C LEU A 82 -11.58 5.68 13.74
N ALA A 83 -11.16 6.83 14.28
CA ALA A 83 -9.85 7.41 13.99
C ALA A 83 -8.68 6.54 14.47
N ASP A 84 -8.87 5.74 15.52
CA ASP A 84 -7.89 4.77 16.01
C ASP A 84 -7.71 3.59 15.05
N LEU A 85 -8.77 3.13 14.38
CA LEU A 85 -8.67 2.11 13.33
C LEU A 85 -7.93 2.63 12.10
N TYR A 86 -8.23 3.85 11.65
CA TYR A 86 -7.47 4.49 10.57
C TYR A 86 -6.00 4.70 10.97
N GLY A 87 -5.75 5.24 12.16
CA GLY A 87 -4.39 5.42 12.67
C GLY A 87 -3.64 4.09 12.80
N GLY A 88 -4.30 3.03 13.28
CA GLY A 88 -3.77 1.68 13.37
C GLY A 88 -3.38 1.12 12.00
N TYR A 89 -4.24 1.27 11.00
CA TYR A 89 -3.93 0.92 9.61
C TYR A 89 -2.67 1.64 9.11
N MET A 90 -2.58 2.96 9.30
CA MET A 90 -1.42 3.75 8.86
C MET A 90 -0.12 3.32 9.54
N VAL A 91 -0.18 2.98 10.83
CA VAL A 91 0.97 2.44 11.58
C VAL A 91 1.39 1.07 11.05
N GLN A 92 0.44 0.20 10.70
CA GLN A 92 0.75 -1.09 10.07
C GLN A 92 1.33 -0.92 8.66
N ASP A 93 0.83 0.01 7.87
CA ASP A 93 1.36 0.33 6.53
C ASP A 93 2.83 0.78 6.57
N ALA A 94 3.19 1.64 7.53
CA ALA A 94 4.57 2.02 7.77
C ALA A 94 5.43 0.82 8.17
N ALA A 95 4.96 -0.02 9.11
CA ALA A 95 5.67 -1.23 9.51
C ALA A 95 5.86 -2.21 8.35
N TYR A 96 4.84 -2.41 7.51
CA TYR A 96 4.94 -3.18 6.27
C TYR A 96 6.04 -2.63 5.37
N CYS A 97 6.03 -1.33 5.08
CA CYS A 97 7.04 -0.70 4.23
C CYS A 97 8.46 -0.90 4.78
N TYR A 98 8.63 -0.84 6.10
CA TYR A 98 9.94 -1.07 6.73
C TYR A 98 10.40 -2.52 6.55
N HIS A 99 9.49 -3.48 6.75
CA HIS A 99 9.81 -4.90 6.68
C HIS A 99 9.87 -5.47 5.25
N ALA A 100 9.31 -4.79 4.25
CA ALA A 100 9.40 -5.17 2.84
C ALA A 100 10.77 -4.80 2.22
N VAL A 101 11.46 -3.78 2.75
CA VAL A 101 12.76 -3.30 2.24
C VAL A 101 13.78 -4.42 2.01
N PRO A 102 14.05 -5.35 2.96
CA PRO A 102 15.01 -6.43 2.75
C PRO A 102 14.68 -7.35 1.55
N ALA A 103 13.39 -7.58 1.26
CA ALA A 103 12.97 -8.40 0.14
C ALA A 103 13.32 -7.70 -1.20
N TYR A 104 13.09 -6.39 -1.30
CA TYR A 104 13.46 -5.62 -2.49
C TYR A 104 14.98 -5.55 -2.68
N GLU A 105 15.74 -5.33 -1.62
CA GLU A 105 17.20 -5.32 -1.68
C GLU A 105 17.76 -6.68 -2.13
N LEU A 106 17.24 -7.78 -1.57
CA LEU A 106 17.64 -9.13 -1.96
C LEU A 106 17.32 -9.43 -3.44
N ALA A 107 16.11 -9.09 -3.89
CA ALA A 107 15.73 -9.29 -5.29
C ALA A 107 16.61 -8.44 -6.21
N ALA A 108 16.94 -7.21 -5.80
CA ALA A 108 17.83 -6.35 -6.56
C ALA A 108 19.22 -6.95 -6.75
N ASP A 109 19.80 -7.49 -5.67
CA ASP A 109 21.12 -8.12 -5.72
C ASP A 109 21.15 -9.34 -6.62
N LYS A 110 20.13 -10.19 -6.53
CA LYS A 110 20.01 -11.39 -7.36
C LYS A 110 19.88 -11.10 -8.85
N LEU A 111 19.22 -10.00 -9.20
CA LEU A 111 18.93 -9.65 -10.59
C LEU A 111 19.95 -8.69 -11.19
N GLN A 112 20.90 -8.16 -10.41
CA GLN A 112 21.80 -7.10 -10.85
C GLN A 112 22.56 -7.43 -12.15
N SER A 113 22.99 -8.67 -12.32
CA SER A 113 23.77 -9.09 -13.49
C SER A 113 22.92 -9.48 -14.70
N GLU A 114 21.78 -10.13 -14.50
CA GLU A 114 20.97 -10.71 -15.59
C GLU A 114 19.81 -9.80 -16.01
N PHE A 115 19.21 -9.08 -15.06
CA PHE A 115 18.05 -8.20 -15.27
C PHE A 115 18.25 -6.85 -14.53
N PRO A 116 19.22 -6.03 -14.95
CA PRO A 116 19.61 -4.81 -14.24
C PRO A 116 18.47 -3.78 -14.09
N GLU A 117 17.50 -3.77 -15.00
CA GLU A 117 16.34 -2.87 -14.94
C GLU A 117 15.38 -3.24 -13.80
N PHE A 118 15.20 -4.54 -13.54
CA PHE A 118 14.45 -5.03 -12.39
C PHE A 118 15.21 -4.76 -11.09
N SER A 119 16.53 -4.94 -11.11
CA SER A 119 17.39 -4.57 -9.98
C SER A 119 17.23 -3.10 -9.60
N LEU A 120 17.28 -2.22 -10.59
CA LEU A 120 17.10 -0.78 -10.38
C LEU A 120 15.69 -0.41 -9.91
N LEU A 121 14.66 -1.06 -10.44
CA LEU A 121 13.27 -0.91 -9.96
C LEU A 121 13.20 -1.20 -8.45
N TYR A 122 13.75 -2.33 -8.00
CA TYR A 122 13.68 -2.74 -6.60
C TYR A 122 14.54 -1.89 -5.67
N ARG A 123 15.74 -1.47 -6.08
CA ARG A 123 16.55 -0.49 -5.32
C ARG A 123 15.81 0.84 -5.14
N ARG A 124 15.15 1.32 -6.19
CA ARG A 124 14.35 2.54 -6.13
C ARG A 124 13.15 2.38 -5.19
N GLN A 125 12.44 1.27 -5.27
CA GLN A 125 11.30 1.00 -4.38
C GLN A 125 11.76 0.94 -2.92
N SER A 126 12.84 0.22 -2.65
CA SER A 126 13.46 0.14 -1.31
C SER A 126 13.80 1.52 -0.78
N GLY A 127 14.53 2.34 -1.55
CA GLY A 127 14.87 3.71 -1.15
C GLY A 127 13.64 4.58 -0.89
N SER A 128 12.57 4.39 -1.66
CA SER A 128 11.29 5.06 -1.41
C SER A 128 10.67 4.66 -0.08
N PHE A 129 10.66 3.37 0.25
CA PHE A 129 10.12 2.87 1.52
C PHE A 129 10.96 3.30 2.71
N GLN A 130 12.28 3.34 2.57
CA GLN A 130 13.18 3.88 3.60
C GLN A 130 12.88 5.36 3.88
N LYS A 131 12.73 6.16 2.81
CA LYS A 131 12.37 7.58 2.92
C LYS A 131 11.00 7.77 3.58
N TYR A 132 9.98 7.04 3.12
CA TYR A 132 8.64 7.09 3.69
C TYR A 132 8.65 6.77 5.18
N ASN A 133 9.34 5.70 5.58
CA ASN A 133 9.47 5.32 6.99
C ASN A 133 10.15 6.40 7.83
N GLN A 134 11.22 7.01 7.32
CA GLN A 134 11.89 8.12 8.00
C GLN A 134 10.94 9.30 8.22
N ASP A 135 10.16 9.67 7.20
CA ASP A 135 9.19 10.76 7.29
C ASP A 135 8.02 10.41 8.23
N PHE A 136 7.55 9.16 8.19
CA PHE A 136 6.45 8.66 9.01
C PHE A 136 6.78 8.67 10.51
N VAL A 137 7.91 8.07 10.92
CA VAL A 137 8.27 7.98 12.35
C VAL A 137 8.50 9.37 12.96
N ASN A 138 9.02 10.31 12.17
CA ASN A 138 9.20 11.70 12.59
C ASN A 138 7.84 12.41 12.76
N THR A 139 6.93 12.25 11.80
CA THR A 139 5.60 12.87 11.81
C THR A 139 4.77 12.37 13.01
N TRP A 140 4.80 11.07 13.25
CA TRP A 140 3.99 10.41 14.29
C TRP A 140 4.73 10.27 15.64
N ARG A 141 5.97 10.76 15.73
CA ARG A 141 6.82 10.70 16.93
C ARG A 141 6.99 9.28 17.48
N ILE A 142 7.15 8.33 16.56
CA ILE A 142 7.40 6.91 16.86
C ILE A 142 8.92 6.72 17.01
N LYS A 143 9.35 5.85 17.92
CA LYS A 143 10.79 5.59 18.18
C LYS A 143 11.52 5.09 16.93
N GLY A 144 10.85 4.27 16.12
CA GLY A 144 11.34 3.71 14.87
C GLY A 144 10.28 2.77 14.26
N ALA A 145 10.33 2.52 12.95
CA ALA A 145 9.36 1.64 12.31
C ALA A 145 9.52 0.17 12.78
N ASP A 146 10.74 -0.22 13.15
CA ASP A 146 11.09 -1.49 13.80
C ASP A 146 10.49 -1.66 15.21
N SER A 147 10.05 -0.56 15.85
CA SER A 147 9.38 -0.62 17.15
C SER A 147 7.89 -0.94 17.05
N ILE A 148 7.34 -1.00 15.83
CA ILE A 148 5.94 -1.32 15.57
C ILE A 148 5.78 -2.84 15.48
N VAL A 149 4.83 -3.40 16.22
CA VAL A 149 4.49 -4.82 16.12
C VAL A 149 3.59 -5.03 14.90
N LEU A 150 4.04 -5.86 13.95
CA LEU A 150 3.23 -6.21 12.79
C LEU A 150 1.97 -7.00 13.18
N GLY A 151 0.83 -6.59 12.64
CA GLY A 151 -0.41 -7.35 12.58
C GLY A 151 -0.28 -8.57 11.67
N GLU A 152 -1.29 -9.45 11.67
CA GLU A 152 -1.18 -10.73 10.97
C GLU A 152 -1.24 -10.58 9.46
N ALA A 153 -2.06 -9.64 8.95
CA ALA A 153 -2.10 -9.34 7.53
C ALA A 153 -0.76 -8.79 7.02
N ALA A 154 -0.19 -7.81 7.72
CA ALA A 154 1.10 -7.22 7.37
C ALA A 154 2.24 -8.25 7.44
N LYS A 155 2.26 -9.13 8.45
CA LYS A 155 3.22 -10.25 8.54
C LYS A 155 3.10 -11.19 7.34
N THR A 156 1.89 -11.53 6.96
CA THR A 156 1.62 -12.46 5.84
C THR A 156 2.12 -11.85 4.54
N TYR A 157 1.83 -10.57 4.30
CA TYR A 157 2.28 -9.88 3.10
C TYR A 157 3.81 -9.77 3.01
N VAL A 158 4.48 -9.36 4.09
CA VAL A 158 5.95 -9.30 4.16
C VAL A 158 6.57 -10.67 3.88
N LYS A 159 6.03 -11.74 4.48
CA LYS A 159 6.52 -13.11 4.26
C LYS A 159 6.34 -13.54 2.81
N TYR A 160 5.21 -13.20 2.22
CA TYR A 160 4.91 -13.49 0.82
C TYR A 160 5.92 -12.82 -0.13
N GLU A 161 6.13 -11.50 -0.01
CA GLU A 161 7.12 -10.79 -0.81
C GLU A 161 8.55 -11.31 -0.57
N SER A 162 8.89 -11.61 0.68
CA SER A 162 10.16 -12.22 1.05
C SER A 162 10.37 -13.57 0.37
N ALA A 163 9.34 -14.43 0.32
CA ALA A 163 9.43 -15.73 -0.34
C ALA A 163 9.62 -15.60 -1.87
N ILE A 164 8.95 -14.63 -2.51
CA ILE A 164 9.13 -14.37 -3.94
C ILE A 164 10.51 -13.79 -4.24
N SER A 165 10.99 -12.83 -3.45
CA SER A 165 12.34 -12.28 -3.61
C SER A 165 13.42 -13.38 -3.53
N GLN A 166 13.16 -14.44 -2.76
CA GLN A 166 14.06 -15.57 -2.64
C GLN A 166 13.96 -16.54 -3.82
N SER A 167 12.75 -16.95 -4.19
CA SER A 167 12.52 -18.04 -5.13
C SER A 167 12.37 -17.61 -6.59
N GLN A 168 11.72 -16.48 -6.83
CA GLN A 168 11.33 -15.98 -8.16
C GLN A 168 11.49 -14.44 -8.23
N PRO A 169 12.69 -13.89 -8.04
CA PRO A 169 12.88 -12.45 -7.84
C PRO A 169 12.34 -11.58 -8.98
N ARG A 170 12.37 -12.03 -10.24
CA ARG A 170 11.78 -11.30 -11.39
C ARG A 170 10.27 -11.11 -11.26
N LYS A 171 9.56 -12.02 -10.57
CA LYS A 171 8.11 -11.94 -10.33
C LYS A 171 7.72 -11.01 -9.17
N LEU A 172 8.68 -10.52 -8.37
CA LEU A 172 8.38 -9.65 -7.23
C LEU A 172 7.66 -8.36 -7.66
N CYS A 173 7.90 -7.88 -8.88
CA CYS A 173 7.20 -6.71 -9.42
C CYS A 173 5.68 -6.95 -9.55
N ILE A 174 5.25 -8.20 -9.79
CA ILE A 174 3.84 -8.57 -9.85
C ILE A 174 3.24 -8.63 -8.44
N ALA A 175 3.98 -9.11 -7.45
CA ALA A 175 3.53 -9.14 -6.06
C ALA A 175 3.34 -7.73 -5.48
N MET A 176 4.15 -6.76 -5.92
CA MET A 176 4.07 -5.35 -5.54
C MET A 176 2.95 -4.56 -6.24
N LEU A 177 2.52 -5.03 -7.42
CA LEU A 177 1.60 -4.31 -8.31
C LEU A 177 0.21 -4.00 -7.72
N PRO A 178 -0.42 -4.88 -6.91
CA PRO A 178 -1.79 -4.70 -6.43
C PRO A 178 -2.10 -3.34 -5.83
N CYS A 179 -1.28 -2.82 -4.90
CA CYS A 179 -1.52 -1.51 -4.29
C CYS A 179 -1.63 -0.37 -5.32
N GLN A 180 -0.81 -0.41 -6.37
CA GLN A 180 -0.75 0.63 -7.41
C GLN A 180 -1.98 0.65 -8.31
N MET A 181 -2.68 -0.48 -8.43
CA MET A 181 -3.90 -0.61 -9.25
C MET A 181 -5.18 -0.55 -8.41
N LEU A 182 -5.16 -1.21 -7.25
CA LEU A 182 -6.33 -1.35 -6.38
C LEU A 182 -6.72 -0.03 -5.73
N TRP A 183 -5.77 0.74 -5.18
CA TRP A 183 -6.13 1.96 -4.46
C TRP A 183 -6.72 3.03 -5.39
N PRO A 184 -6.16 3.30 -6.59
CA PRO A 184 -6.84 4.15 -7.56
C PRO A 184 -8.21 3.64 -7.98
N LYS A 185 -8.36 2.32 -8.17
CA LYS A 185 -9.66 1.72 -8.49
C LYS A 185 -10.69 1.97 -7.39
N LEU A 186 -10.33 1.73 -6.12
CA LEU A 186 -11.21 2.00 -4.98
C LEU A 186 -11.53 3.49 -4.86
N ALA A 187 -10.52 4.35 -5.03
CA ALA A 187 -10.67 5.79 -4.99
C ALA A 187 -11.59 6.35 -6.09
N ASN A 188 -11.45 5.85 -7.32
CA ASN A 188 -12.28 6.23 -8.45
C ASN A 188 -13.72 5.70 -8.33
N ASP A 189 -13.89 4.46 -7.86
CA ASP A 189 -15.20 3.82 -7.74
C ASP A 189 -16.02 4.41 -6.58
N MET A 190 -15.40 4.51 -5.40
CA MET A 190 -16.09 4.90 -4.16
C MET A 190 -16.00 6.40 -3.89
N GLY A 191 -14.97 7.08 -4.37
CA GLY A 191 -14.71 8.49 -4.06
C GLY A 191 -15.77 9.48 -4.57
N ARG A 192 -16.68 9.05 -5.44
CA ARG A 192 -17.86 9.83 -5.86
C ARG A 192 -18.97 9.86 -4.81
N GLU A 193 -19.03 8.85 -3.94
CA GLU A 193 -20.02 8.74 -2.86
C GLU A 193 -19.57 9.50 -1.59
N VAL A 194 -18.31 9.92 -1.54
CA VAL A 194 -17.70 10.57 -0.37
C VAL A 194 -18.11 12.04 -0.31
N ARG A 195 -18.95 12.37 0.69
CA ARG A 195 -19.45 13.73 0.93
C ARG A 195 -18.35 14.71 1.34
N GLU A 196 -18.59 15.98 1.05
CA GLU A 196 -17.82 17.09 1.62
C GLU A 196 -17.86 17.07 3.15
N GLY A 197 -16.73 17.34 3.79
CA GLY A 197 -16.56 17.27 5.24
C GLY A 197 -16.34 15.86 5.80
N ASN A 198 -16.26 14.82 4.96
CA ASN A 198 -15.78 13.50 5.40
C ASN A 198 -14.27 13.59 5.75
N PRO A 199 -13.85 13.20 6.97
CA PRO A 199 -12.44 13.28 7.39
C PRO A 199 -11.48 12.43 6.56
N TYR A 200 -11.98 11.40 5.86
CA TYR A 200 -11.20 10.48 5.03
C TYR A 200 -11.22 10.86 3.54
N LYS A 201 -11.94 11.91 3.15
CA LYS A 201 -11.98 12.39 1.76
C LYS A 201 -10.58 12.64 1.15
N PRO A 202 -9.58 13.18 1.88
CA PRO A 202 -8.23 13.34 1.34
C PRO A 202 -7.61 12.04 0.83
N TRP A 203 -7.82 10.91 1.51
CA TRP A 203 -7.32 9.61 1.06
C TRP A 203 -7.89 9.23 -0.31
N PHE A 204 -9.20 9.42 -0.52
CA PHE A 204 -9.83 9.15 -1.82
C PHE A 204 -9.32 10.11 -2.89
N ASP A 205 -9.21 11.40 -2.59
CA ASP A 205 -8.78 12.38 -3.60
C ASP A 205 -7.31 12.19 -4.01
N GLU A 206 -6.42 11.87 -3.06
CA GLU A 206 -5.00 11.65 -3.33
C GLU A 206 -4.73 10.35 -4.10
N ASN A 207 -5.57 9.33 -3.90
CA ASN A 207 -5.42 8.03 -4.56
C ASN A 207 -6.10 7.95 -5.93
N LYS A 208 -7.02 8.86 -6.28
CA LYS A 208 -7.58 8.92 -7.64
C LYS A 208 -6.46 9.01 -8.70
N SER A 209 -6.60 8.23 -9.75
CA SER A 209 -5.73 8.24 -10.92
C SER A 209 -6.41 7.54 -12.09
N ASP A 210 -6.35 8.15 -13.27
CA ASP A 210 -6.76 7.53 -14.53
C ASP A 210 -5.56 7.12 -15.39
N HIS A 211 -4.35 7.26 -14.85
CA HIS A 211 -3.11 6.97 -15.54
C HIS A 211 -2.37 5.79 -14.91
N PRO A 212 -1.78 4.90 -15.72
CA PRO A 212 -0.94 3.82 -15.23
C PRO A 212 0.25 4.36 -14.42
N SER A 213 0.52 3.71 -13.30
CA SER A 213 1.69 3.94 -12.46
C SER A 213 3.00 3.67 -13.20
N HIS A 214 4.12 4.08 -12.61
CA HIS A 214 5.45 3.71 -13.14
C HIS A 214 5.66 2.19 -13.12
N LEU A 215 5.14 1.49 -12.11
CA LEU A 215 5.27 0.05 -11.99
C LEU A 215 4.46 -0.67 -13.08
N GLU A 216 3.22 -0.21 -13.35
CA GLU A 216 2.41 -0.73 -14.45
C GLU A 216 3.14 -0.60 -15.79
N ARG A 217 3.64 0.61 -16.10
CA ARG A 217 4.37 0.85 -17.35
C ARG A 217 5.65 0.03 -17.47
N PHE A 218 6.36 -0.18 -16.37
CA PHE A 218 7.55 -1.04 -16.33
C PHE A 218 7.17 -2.48 -16.69
N ILE A 219 6.16 -3.02 -16.02
CA ILE A 219 5.70 -4.40 -16.24
C ILE A 219 5.14 -4.58 -17.65
N ASP A 220 4.32 -3.64 -18.13
CA ASP A 220 3.76 -3.64 -19.47
C ASP A 220 4.80 -3.46 -20.57
N TYR A 221 6.01 -3.02 -20.23
CA TYR A 221 7.14 -3.00 -21.17
C TYR A 221 7.90 -4.33 -21.15
N PHE A 222 8.34 -4.78 -19.97
CA PHE A 222 9.24 -5.92 -19.83
C PHE A 222 8.56 -7.29 -19.87
N LEU A 223 7.27 -7.36 -19.53
CA LEU A 223 6.49 -8.62 -19.48
C LEU A 223 5.37 -8.66 -20.54
N ARG A 224 5.37 -7.74 -21.50
CA ARG A 224 4.28 -7.58 -22.49
C ARG A 224 3.96 -8.83 -23.31
N ASP A 225 4.99 -9.62 -23.57
CA ASP A 225 4.94 -10.84 -24.41
C ASP A 225 4.80 -12.12 -23.55
N GLU A 226 4.79 -11.98 -22.22
CA GLU A 226 4.59 -13.07 -21.28
C GLU A 226 3.10 -13.46 -21.19
N LYS A 227 2.82 -14.67 -20.72
CA LYS A 227 1.44 -15.14 -20.54
C LYS A 227 0.93 -14.75 -19.15
N VAL A 228 -0.19 -14.01 -19.11
CA VAL A 228 -0.88 -13.59 -17.88
C VAL A 228 -1.04 -14.73 -16.87
N ARG A 229 -1.41 -15.93 -17.34
CA ARG A 229 -1.61 -17.11 -16.49
C ARG A 229 -0.38 -17.52 -15.68
N ASP A 230 0.83 -17.21 -16.17
CA ASP A 230 2.09 -17.60 -15.53
C ASP A 230 2.45 -16.67 -14.35
N TYR A 231 1.70 -15.57 -14.17
CA TYR A 231 1.88 -14.54 -13.14
C TYR A 231 0.61 -14.26 -12.34
N LEU A 232 -0.51 -14.90 -12.71
CA LEU A 232 -1.82 -14.61 -12.13
C LEU A 232 -1.88 -14.97 -10.65
N ASP A 233 -1.27 -16.08 -10.24
CA ASP A 233 -1.23 -16.48 -8.84
C ASP A 233 -0.49 -15.44 -7.98
N GLU A 234 0.66 -14.94 -8.44
CA GLU A 234 1.41 -13.93 -7.70
C GLU A 234 0.63 -12.61 -7.59
N PHE A 235 -0.12 -12.26 -8.63
CA PHE A 235 -0.96 -11.08 -8.60
C PHE A 235 -2.14 -11.23 -7.64
N LEU A 236 -2.84 -12.37 -7.69
CA LEU A 236 -4.01 -12.66 -6.85
C LEU A 236 -3.66 -12.80 -5.36
N GLU A 237 -2.50 -13.39 -5.05
CA GLU A 237 -2.01 -13.45 -3.68
C GLU A 237 -1.69 -12.04 -3.14
N GLY A 238 -1.08 -11.17 -3.94
CA GLY A 238 -0.85 -9.78 -3.54
C GLY A 238 -2.17 -8.99 -3.38
N MET A 239 -3.13 -9.15 -4.29
CA MET A 239 -4.49 -8.58 -4.17
C MET A 239 -5.19 -9.05 -2.89
N THR A 240 -5.02 -10.33 -2.53
CA THR A 240 -5.58 -10.90 -1.31
C THR A 240 -4.93 -10.31 -0.06
N ASN A 241 -3.61 -10.07 -0.09
CA ASN A 241 -2.93 -9.41 1.01
C ASN A 241 -3.41 -7.96 1.21
N GLU A 242 -3.69 -7.22 0.14
CA GLU A 242 -4.32 -5.89 0.23
C GLU A 242 -5.72 -5.96 0.89
N LEU A 243 -6.56 -6.91 0.45
CA LEU A 243 -7.88 -7.15 1.06
C LEU A 243 -7.74 -7.42 2.56
N ASN A 244 -6.79 -8.28 2.93
CA ASN A 244 -6.53 -8.62 4.33
C ASN A 244 -6.02 -7.44 5.14
N PHE A 245 -5.27 -6.52 4.54
CA PHE A 245 -4.83 -5.30 5.22
C PHE A 245 -6.01 -4.44 5.65
N PHE A 246 -7.02 -4.28 4.79
CA PHE A 246 -8.27 -3.58 5.14
C PHE A 246 -9.09 -4.33 6.20
N ARG A 247 -9.17 -5.67 6.08
CA ARG A 247 -9.94 -6.51 7.00
C ARG A 247 -9.34 -6.54 8.41
N ASP A 248 -8.02 -6.72 8.51
CA ASP A 248 -7.28 -6.74 9.78
C ASP A 248 -7.45 -5.43 10.55
N ALA A 249 -7.45 -4.29 9.85
CA ALA A 249 -7.64 -2.98 10.45
C ALA A 249 -9.00 -2.81 11.16
N CYS A 250 -10.00 -3.63 10.84
CA CYS A 250 -11.32 -3.64 11.49
C CYS A 250 -11.62 -4.96 12.21
N GLY A 251 -10.62 -5.82 12.42
CA GLY A 251 -10.78 -7.13 13.06
C GLY A 251 -11.72 -8.07 12.31
N GLU A 252 -11.81 -7.93 10.99
CA GLU A 252 -12.56 -8.85 10.14
C GLU A 252 -11.74 -10.13 9.89
N GLU A 253 -12.42 -11.26 9.70
CA GLU A 253 -11.78 -12.56 9.42
C GLU A 253 -10.90 -12.46 8.17
N LEU A 254 -9.66 -12.95 8.19
CA LEU A 254 -8.79 -12.87 7.02
C LEU A 254 -9.25 -13.80 5.89
N TYR A 255 -9.11 -13.32 4.66
CA TYR A 255 -9.36 -14.07 3.43
C TYR A 255 -8.09 -14.81 3.02
N TYR A 256 -8.18 -16.12 2.81
CA TYR A 256 -7.04 -16.91 2.34
C TYR A 256 -7.26 -17.33 0.89
N TYR A 257 -6.34 -16.95 0.01
CA TYR A 257 -6.35 -17.44 -1.36
C TYR A 257 -6.05 -18.93 -1.37
N THR A 258 -7.04 -19.74 -1.75
CA THR A 258 -6.83 -21.16 -2.01
C THR A 258 -6.63 -21.36 -3.51
N LYS A 259 -5.50 -21.99 -3.88
CA LYS A 259 -5.19 -22.33 -5.28
C LYS A 259 -6.17 -23.33 -5.90
N GLU A 260 -7.08 -23.87 -5.10
CA GLU A 260 -7.93 -25.03 -5.41
C GLU A 260 -9.15 -24.72 -6.28
N PHE A 261 -9.39 -23.47 -6.66
CA PHE A 261 -10.36 -23.16 -7.72
C PHE A 261 -9.67 -22.90 -9.06
N GLN A 262 -9.19 -23.96 -9.70
CA GLN A 262 -9.09 -24.00 -11.16
C GLN A 262 -10.45 -24.47 -11.69
N MET A 263 -11.26 -23.54 -12.21
CA MET A 263 -12.36 -23.88 -13.12
C MET A 263 -11.82 -23.96 -14.55
#